data_AF-A0A353Y294-F1
#
_entry.id   AF-A0A353Y294-F1
#
_cell.length_a   1.000
_cell.length_b   1.000
_cell.length_c   1.000
_cell.angle_alpha   90.00
_cell.angle_beta   90.00
_cell.angle_gamma   90.00
#
_symmetry.space_group_name_H-M   'P 1'
#
loop_
_entity.id
_entity.type
_entity.pdbx_description
1 polymer ?
#
loop_
_entity_poly.entity_id
_entity_poly.type
_entity_poly.pdbx_seq_one_letter_code
_entity_poly.pdbx_strand_id
1 'polypeptide(L)' 'AAGLAGPGKVRVNRAGCLDRCAGGPVAVVYPEGVWYSYVDVSDIDEIVESHLKNGQVVERLLTPPGVGR' A
#
# COMPACT_ATOMS: atom_id res chain seq x y z
N ALA A 1 -1.09 15.08 -12.04
CA ALA A 1 -0.49 13.74 -11.87
C ALA A 1 0.66 13.85 -10.89
N ALA A 2 0.80 12.92 -9.93
CA ALA A 2 1.76 13.01 -8.81
C ALA A 2 3.25 12.87 -9.20
N GLY A 3 3.59 12.70 -10.48
CA GLY A 3 4.98 12.60 -10.94
C GLY A 3 5.69 11.28 -10.60
N LEU A 4 4.98 10.30 -10.06
CA LEU A 4 5.52 9.04 -9.55
C LEU A 4 5.67 7.93 -10.60
N ALA A 5 5.25 8.14 -11.85
CA ALA A 5 5.34 7.14 -12.91
C ALA A 5 6.63 7.28 -13.74
N GLY A 6 7.23 6.15 -14.12
CA GLY A 6 8.38 6.07 -15.04
C GLY A 6 9.53 5.20 -14.51
N PRO A 7 10.62 5.05 -15.30
CA PRO A 7 11.81 4.29 -14.90
C PRO A 7 12.38 4.80 -13.57
N GLY A 8 12.71 3.88 -12.66
CA GLY A 8 13.27 4.21 -11.35
C GLY A 8 12.29 4.81 -10.34
N LYS A 9 10.98 4.83 -10.65
CA LYS A 9 9.94 5.34 -9.75
C LYS A 9 8.97 4.23 -9.33
N VAL A 10 7.73 4.59 -9.00
CA VAL A 10 6.70 3.68 -8.51
C VAL A 10 6.10 2.88 -9.65
N ARG A 11 5.98 1.56 -9.46
CA ARG A 11 5.24 0.66 -10.33
C ARG A 11 4.05 0.06 -9.58
N VAL A 12 2.85 0.25 -10.12
CA VAL A 12 1.64 -0.41 -9.62
C VAL A 12 1.43 -1.70 -10.40
N ASN A 13 1.13 -2.79 -9.68
CA ASN A 13 0.78 -4.06 -10.29
C ASN A 13 -0.50 -4.61 -9.65
N ARG A 14 -1.30 -5.33 -10.43
CA ARG A 14 -2.35 -6.17 -9.88
C ARG A 14 -1.72 -7.47 -9.38
N ALA A 15 -2.07 -7.87 -8.16
CA ALA A 15 -1.64 -9.13 -7.57
C ALA A 15 -2.83 -10.11 -7.46
N GLY A 16 -2.51 -11.40 -7.38
CA GLY A 16 -3.45 -12.44 -6.94
C GLY A 16 -3.56 -12.48 -5.41
N CYS A 17 -3.86 -13.67 -4.86
CA CYS A 17 -3.84 -13.87 -3.42
C CYS A 17 -2.45 -13.57 -2.84
N LEU A 18 -2.41 -12.83 -1.73
CA LEU A 18 -1.19 -12.54 -0.95
C LEU A 18 -1.22 -13.22 0.43
N ASP A 19 -2.05 -14.25 0.59
CA ASP A 19 -2.29 -14.97 1.85
C ASP A 19 -2.65 -14.04 3.01
N ARG A 20 -3.45 -13.00 2.74
CA ARG A 20 -3.96 -12.07 3.76
C ARG A 20 -5.45 -11.75 3.59
N CYS A 21 -6.25 -12.76 3.28
CA CYS A 21 -7.67 -12.59 2.97
C CYS A 21 -8.45 -11.88 4.09
N ALA A 22 -8.14 -12.19 5.36
CA ALA A 22 -8.82 -11.61 6.52
C ALA A 22 -8.63 -10.09 6.69
N GLY A 23 -7.64 -9.50 6.00
CA GLY A 23 -7.38 -8.06 5.98
C GLY A 23 -7.62 -7.42 4.62
N GLY A 24 -8.29 -8.13 3.71
CA GLY A 24 -8.59 -7.61 2.38
C GLY A 24 -9.62 -6.47 2.43
N PRO A 25 -9.55 -5.49 1.51
CA PRO A 25 -8.55 -5.29 0.45
C PRO A 25 -7.14 -4.99 1.00
N VAL A 26 -6.12 -5.59 0.38
CA VAL A 26 -4.72 -5.49 0.84
C VAL A 26 -3.78 -5.01 -0.26
N ALA A 27 -2.81 -4.19 0.11
CA ALA A 27 -1.69 -3.78 -0.74
C ALA A 27 -0.36 -3.94 0.02
N VAL A 28 0.73 -4.17 -0.71
CA VAL A 28 2.08 -4.21 -0.16
C VAL A 28 2.99 -3.28 -0.96
N VAL A 29 3.76 -2.47 -0.23
CA VAL A 29 4.77 -1.57 -0.80
C VAL A 29 6.15 -2.16 -0.54
N TYR A 30 6.94 -2.24 -1.60
CA TYR A 30 8.33 -2.70 -1.59
C TYR A 30 9.26 -1.54 -1.95
N PRO A 31 10.51 -1.53 -1.45
CA PRO A 31 11.23 -2.64 -0.78
C PRO A 31 10.92 -2.87 0.71
N GLU A 32 10.24 -1.95 1.38
CA GLU A 32 10.05 -1.92 2.84
C GLU A 32 9.17 -3.06 3.36
N GLY A 33 8.33 -3.64 2.51
CA GLY A 33 7.39 -4.69 2.90
C GLY A 33 6.27 -4.16 3.78
N VAL A 34 5.85 -2.91 3.58
CA VAL A 34 4.75 -2.27 4.31
C VAL A 34 3.42 -2.78 3.77
N TRP A 35 2.58 -3.29 4.66
CA TRP A 35 1.27 -3.84 4.32
C TRP A 35 0.17 -2.86 4.71
N TYR A 36 -0.74 -2.61 3.78
CA TYR A 36 -1.91 -1.76 3.99
C TYR A 36 -3.20 -2.54 3.83
N SER A 37 -4.15 -2.26 4.73
CA SER A 37 -5.56 -2.58 4.52
C SER A 37 -6.30 -1.26 4.32
N TYR A 38 -7.13 -1.16 3.29
CA TYR A 38 -7.79 0.11 2.92
C TYR A 38 -9.27 -0.15 2.61
N VAL A 39 -10.09 0.88 2.78
CA VAL A 39 -11.55 0.78 2.62
C VAL A 39 -12.00 1.46 1.34
N ASP A 40 -11.40 2.60 1.00
CA ASP A 40 -11.82 3.43 -0.13
C ASP A 40 -10.66 4.09 -0.89
N VAL A 41 -11.01 4.94 -1.85
CA VAL A 41 -10.04 5.65 -2.71
C VAL A 41 -9.27 6.72 -1.93
N SER A 42 -9.86 7.31 -0.89
CA SER A 42 -9.18 8.35 -0.10
C SER A 42 -8.03 7.78 0.72
N ASP A 43 -8.16 6.54 1.19
CA ASP A 43 -7.07 5.79 1.81
C ASP A 43 -5.91 5.58 0.82
N ILE A 44 -6.22 5.29 -0.44
CA ILE A 44 -5.21 5.12 -1.50
C ILE A 44 -4.52 6.46 -1.80
N ASP A 45 -5.27 7.55 -1.89
CA ASP A 45 -4.71 8.89 -2.12
C ASP A 45 -3.75 9.28 -0.99
N GLU A 46 -4.08 8.96 0.27
CA GLU A 46 -3.19 9.19 1.41
C GLU A 46 -1.92 8.34 1.33
N ILE A 47 -2.02 7.06 0.95
CA ILE A 47 -0.84 6.19 0.74
C ILE A 47 0.05 6.75 -0.37
N VAL A 48 -0.54 7.22 -1.47
CA VAL A 48 0.21 7.79 -2.60
C VAL A 48 0.95 9.06 -2.20
N GLU A 49 0.27 10.00 -1.54
CA GLU A 49 0.87 11.28 -1.19
C GLU A 49 1.82 11.18 0.02
N SER A 50 1.44 10.47 1.08
CA SER A 50 2.27 10.37 2.27
C SER A 50 3.42 9.38 2.05
N HIS A 51 3.11 8.13 1.70
CA HIS A 51 4.13 7.09 1.65
C HIS A 51 4.91 7.13 0.35
N LEU A 52 4.24 7.00 -0.80
CA LEU A 52 4.94 6.80 -2.07
C LEU A 52 5.70 8.04 -2.56
N LYS A 53 5.22 9.24 -2.18
CA LYS A 53 5.85 10.50 -2.58
C LYS A 53 6.75 11.10 -1.49
N ASN A 54 6.30 11.09 -0.23
CA ASN A 54 7.04 11.74 0.87
C ASN A 54 7.79 10.74 1.77
N GLY A 55 7.68 9.43 1.53
CA GLY A 55 8.36 8.41 2.33
C GLY A 55 7.76 8.21 3.73
N GLN A 56 6.54 8.69 3.97
CA GLN A 56 5.89 8.68 5.28
C GLN A 56 4.81 7.59 5.34
N VAL A 57 5.04 6.57 6.16
CA VAL A 57 4.09 5.45 6.32
C VAL A 57 2.79 5.93 6.96
N VAL A 58 1.66 5.57 6.36
CA VAL A 58 0.33 5.83 6.91
C VAL A 58 -0.02 4.80 7.99
N GLU A 59 0.35 5.07 9.24
CA GLU A 59 0.25 4.10 10.35
C GLU A 59 -1.17 3.57 10.58
N ARG A 60 -2.19 4.43 10.41
CA ARG A 60 -3.62 4.05 10.61
C ARG A 60 -4.10 2.97 9.64
N LEU A 61 -3.43 2.82 8.49
CA LEU A 61 -3.79 1.87 7.44
C LEU A 61 -2.96 0.58 7.49
N LEU A 62 -1.98 0.49 8.40
CA LEU A 62 -1.13 -0.69 8.48
C LEU A 62 -1.96 -1.94 8.77
N THR A 63 -1.74 -2.99 7.98
CA THR A 63 -2.35 -4.29 8.26
C THR A 63 -1.84 -4.80 9.61
N PRO A 64 -2.73 -5.17 10.55
CA PRO A 64 -2.30 -5.65 11.86
C PRO A 64 -1.42 -6.91 11.74
N PRO A 65 -0.45 -7.11 12.65
CA PRO A 65 0.57 -8.16 12.52
C PRO A 65 0.03 -9.59 12.36
N GLY A 66 -1.13 -9.90 12.96
CA GLY A 66 -1.76 -11.23 12.92
C GLY A 66 -2.92 -11.36 11.92
N VAL A 67 -3.17 -10.36 11.08
CA VAL A 67 -4.26 -10.45 10.11
C VAL A 67 -3.77 -11.19 8.86
N GLY A 68 -4.33 -12.38 8.67
CA GLY A 68 -4.13 -13.22 7.49
C GLY A 68 -3.00 -14.25 7.56
N ARG A 69 -2.20 -14.25 8.63
CA ARG A 69 -1.17 -15.28 8.89
C ARG A 69 -1.40 -15.96 10.22
#